data_AF-A0A7T0NW39-F1
#
_entry.id   AF-A0A7T0NW39-F1
#
_cell.length_a   1.000
_cell.length_b   1.000
_cell.length_c   1.000
_cell.angle_alpha   90.00
_cell.angle_beta   90.00
_cell.angle_gamma   90.00
#
_symmetry.space_group_name_H-M   'P 1'
#
loop_
_entity.id
_entity.type
_entity.pdbx_description
1 polymer ?
#
loop_
_entity_poly.entity_id
_entity_poly.type
_entity_poly.pdbx_seq_one_letter_code
_entity_poly.pdbx_strand_id
1 'polypeptide(L)'
;MRGLIFILMLISATVEAEVFKCTEKFGKTIYQASPCKTAAKEQQLDIKSNPAKNTEAEAKLEAIQNEYESRKIAQEQKDKELEQQRMEAASLEIARRNAIAQQEQAEAQKRQAEALERRNQYNDRPIYILPSTIPNSPPLHRHPGSATDFPRAEPRLRNDSRDRLNSVRHDEAMTDHRRGMD
;
A
#
# COMPACT_ATOMS: atom_id res chain seq x y z
N MET A 1 45.81 26.24 4.23
CA MET A 1 46.58 25.21 4.97
C MET A 1 45.78 24.40 6.00
N ARG A 2 44.47 24.63 6.19
CA ARG A 2 43.63 23.85 7.13
C ARG A 2 43.11 22.51 6.59
N GLY A 3 43.09 22.31 5.26
CA GLY A 3 42.64 21.06 4.64
C GLY A 3 43.67 19.91 4.67
N LEU A 4 44.95 20.21 4.89
CA LEU A 4 46.02 19.20 4.92
C LEU A 4 46.02 18.35 6.20
N ILE A 5 45.44 18.87 7.30
CA ILE A 5 45.35 18.16 8.57
C ILE A 5 44.26 17.07 8.53
N PHE A 6 43.16 17.30 7.80
CA PHE A 6 42.07 16.32 7.68
C PHE A 6 42.46 15.12 6.79
N ILE A 7 43.33 15.30 5.80
CA ILE A 7 43.80 14.21 4.93
C ILE A 7 44.78 13.29 5.68
N LEU A 8 45.56 13.81 6.62
CA LEU A 8 46.53 13.02 7.40
C LEU A 8 45.85 12.04 8.38
N MET A 9 44.60 12.30 8.80
CA MET A 9 43.88 11.47 9.78
C MET A 9 43.20 10.23 9.17
N LEU A 10 43.08 10.15 7.85
CA LEU A 10 42.38 9.07 7.14
C LEU A 10 43.27 7.86 6.79
N ILE A 11 44.59 7.90 7.07
CA ILE A 11 45.55 6.86 6.68
C ILE A 11 45.85 5.87 7.83
N SER A 12 45.04 5.86 8.88
CA SER A 12 45.11 4.87 9.96
C SER A 12 44.53 3.52 9.48
N ALA A 13 45.16 2.91 8.49
CA ALA A 13 44.83 1.56 8.03
C ALA A 13 45.09 0.59 9.19
N THR A 14 44.04 -0.11 9.63
CA THR A 14 44.14 -1.21 10.58
C THR A 14 44.92 -2.34 9.90
N VAL A 15 46.21 -2.43 10.19
CA VAL A 15 47.02 -3.60 9.82
C VAL A 15 46.53 -4.75 10.71
N GLU A 16 45.63 -5.57 10.18
CA GLU A 16 45.32 -6.88 10.76
C GLU A 16 46.56 -7.75 10.55
N ALA A 17 47.45 -7.72 11.55
CA ALA A 17 48.57 -8.65 11.61
C ALA A 17 48.00 -10.03 11.96
N GLU A 18 47.66 -10.82 10.95
CA GLU A 18 47.31 -12.23 11.12
C GLU A 18 48.53 -12.96 11.69
N VAL A 19 48.45 -13.34 12.96
CA VAL A 19 49.48 -14.15 13.62
C VAL A 19 49.06 -15.61 13.53
N PHE A 20 49.77 -16.39 12.71
CA PHE A 20 49.49 -17.81 12.54
C PHE A 20 50.13 -18.62 13.68
N LYS A 21 49.31 -19.41 14.38
CA LYS A 21 49.78 -20.33 15.42
C LYS A 21 50.23 -21.64 14.76
N CYS A 22 51.54 -21.85 14.66
CA CYS A 22 52.12 -23.09 14.14
C CYS A 22 52.41 -24.06 15.28
N THR A 23 51.94 -25.30 15.17
CA THR A 23 52.31 -26.38 16.09
C THR A 23 53.34 -27.28 15.42
N GLU A 24 54.55 -27.32 15.96
CA GLU A 24 55.59 -28.25 15.49
C GLU A 24 55.32 -29.68 15.97
N LYS A 25 55.95 -30.67 15.32
CA LYS A 25 55.80 -32.11 15.62
C LYS A 25 56.15 -32.50 17.07
N PHE A 26 56.89 -31.64 17.78
CA PHE A 26 57.24 -31.82 19.19
C PHE A 26 56.31 -31.09 20.17
N GLY A 27 55.14 -30.60 19.70
CA GLY A 27 54.16 -29.90 20.53
C GLY A 27 54.53 -28.46 20.88
N LYS A 28 55.65 -27.94 20.35
CA LYS A 28 56.02 -26.53 20.51
C LYS A 28 55.15 -25.65 19.61
N THR A 29 54.49 -24.66 20.21
CA THR A 29 53.73 -23.63 19.47
C THR A 29 54.62 -22.45 19.15
N ILE A 30 54.76 -22.11 17.88
CA ILE A 30 55.50 -20.93 17.41
C ILE A 30 54.50 -20.03 16.69
N TYR A 31 54.45 -18.76 17.06
CA TYR A 31 53.62 -17.75 16.42
C TYR A 31 54.45 -17.05 15.34
N GLN A 32 54.00 -17.08 14.09
CA GLN A 32 54.70 -16.47 12.96
C GLN A 32 53.76 -15.53 12.20
N ALA A 33 54.34 -14.45 11.67
CA ALA A 33 53.63 -13.51 10.78
C ALA A 33 53.47 -14.06 9.36
N SER A 34 54.14 -15.17 9.05
CA SER A 34 54.00 -15.89 7.78
C SER A 34 53.26 -17.21 7.99
N PRO A 35 52.51 -17.69 6.98
CA PRO A 35 51.83 -18.98 7.05
C PRO A 35 52.81 -20.11 7.39
N CYS A 36 52.39 -21.04 8.25
CA CYS A 36 53.22 -22.14 8.68
C CYS A 36 53.77 -22.93 7.48
N LYS A 37 55.10 -23.03 7.36
CA LYS A 37 55.78 -23.82 6.29
C LYS A 37 55.55 -25.33 6.40
N THR A 38 54.68 -25.79 7.29
CA THR A 38 54.19 -27.15 7.26
C THR A 38 53.34 -27.29 6.01
N ALA A 39 53.99 -27.71 4.94
CA ALA A 39 53.38 -28.37 3.81
C ALA A 39 52.57 -29.56 4.34
N ALA A 40 51.37 -29.29 4.84
CA ALA A 40 50.25 -30.15 4.59
C ALA A 40 50.19 -30.19 3.06
N LYS A 41 50.91 -31.15 2.47
CA LYS A 41 50.65 -31.55 1.09
C LYS A 41 49.14 -31.61 1.03
N GLU A 42 48.54 -30.78 0.18
CA GLU A 42 47.17 -30.99 -0.25
C GLU A 42 47.09 -32.48 -0.55
N GLN A 43 46.49 -33.24 0.37
CA GLN A 43 46.10 -34.59 0.06
C GLN A 43 45.04 -34.35 -0.98
N GLN A 44 45.44 -34.42 -2.26
CA GLN A 44 44.53 -34.60 -3.36
C GLN A 44 43.72 -35.82 -2.97
N LEU A 45 42.57 -35.56 -2.37
CA LEU A 45 41.53 -36.52 -2.14
C LEU A 45 41.09 -36.89 -3.55
N ASP A 46 41.72 -37.92 -4.09
CA ASP A 46 41.30 -38.56 -5.32
C ASP A 46 39.97 -39.25 -4.99
N ILE A 47 38.89 -38.47 -5.03
CA ILE A 47 37.53 -38.94 -4.82
C ILE A 47 37.23 -39.81 -6.03
N LYS A 48 37.54 -41.11 -5.90
CA LYS A 48 37.10 -42.15 -6.83
C LYS A 48 35.58 -42.13 -6.87
N SER A 49 35.06 -41.36 -7.82
CA SER A 49 33.64 -41.24 -8.08
C SER A 49 33.14 -42.59 -8.59
N ASN A 50 32.30 -43.25 -7.81
CA ASN A 50 31.69 -44.51 -8.20
C ASN A 50 30.55 -44.19 -9.18
N PRO A 51 30.63 -44.61 -10.45
CA PRO A 51 29.68 -44.21 -11.48
C PRO A 51 28.23 -44.57 -11.13
N ALA A 52 28.01 -45.66 -10.38
CA ALA A 52 26.66 -46.06 -9.94
C ALA A 52 26.05 -45.11 -8.89
N LYS A 53 26.87 -44.42 -8.08
CA LYS A 53 26.39 -43.42 -7.11
C LYS A 53 26.11 -42.07 -7.79
N ASN A 54 26.83 -41.76 -8.86
CA ASN A 54 26.57 -40.55 -9.64
C ASN A 54 25.25 -40.63 -10.38
N THR A 55 24.94 -41.77 -11.01
CA THR A 55 23.67 -41.92 -11.74
C THR A 55 22.46 -41.83 -10.81
N GLU A 56 22.54 -42.38 -9.60
CA GLU A 56 21.47 -42.24 -8.60
C GLU A 56 21.35 -40.79 -8.07
N ALA A 57 22.49 -40.10 -7.92
CA ALA A 57 22.49 -38.70 -7.51
C ALA A 57 21.92 -37.77 -8.60
N GLU A 58 22.26 -38.01 -9.87
CA GLU A 58 21.73 -37.29 -11.03
C GLU A 58 20.21 -37.49 -11.16
N ALA A 59 19.73 -38.72 -11.02
CA ALA A 59 18.29 -39.02 -11.06
C ALA A 59 17.52 -38.31 -9.93
N LYS A 60 18.11 -38.21 -8.72
CA LYS A 60 17.51 -37.46 -7.61
C LYS A 60 17.50 -35.96 -7.86
N LEU A 61 18.57 -35.41 -8.44
CA LEU A 61 18.62 -33.99 -8.79
C LEU A 61 17.58 -33.63 -9.85
N GLU A 62 17.44 -34.45 -10.88
CA GLU A 62 16.42 -34.26 -11.93
C GLU A 62 15.00 -34.33 -11.34
N ALA A 63 14.72 -35.29 -10.46
CA ALA A 63 13.43 -35.39 -9.78
C ALA A 63 13.10 -34.13 -8.96
N ILE A 64 14.08 -33.61 -8.20
CA ILE A 64 13.91 -32.39 -7.39
C ILE A 64 13.71 -31.15 -8.28
N GLN A 65 14.46 -31.04 -9.37
CA GLN A 65 14.32 -29.93 -10.33
C GLN A 65 12.93 -29.94 -10.98
N ASN A 66 12.48 -31.10 -11.45
CA ASN A 66 11.15 -31.25 -12.04
C ASN A 66 10.03 -30.91 -11.03
N GLU A 67 10.16 -31.35 -9.77
CA GLU A 67 9.18 -31.00 -8.74
C GLU A 67 9.18 -29.49 -8.47
N TYR A 68 10.35 -28.86 -8.36
CA TYR A 68 10.47 -27.42 -8.14
C TYR A 68 9.85 -26.62 -9.30
N GLU A 69 10.13 -26.98 -10.54
CA GLU A 69 9.55 -26.33 -11.72
C GLU A 69 8.03 -26.50 -11.76
N SER A 70 7.52 -27.70 -11.48
CA SER A 70 6.08 -27.96 -11.45
C SER A 70 5.36 -27.12 -10.39
N ARG A 71 5.95 -26.99 -9.19
CA ARG A 71 5.42 -26.15 -8.10
C ARG A 71 5.45 -24.67 -8.49
N LYS A 72 6.53 -24.21 -9.11
CA LYS A 72 6.66 -22.83 -9.58
C LYS A 72 5.59 -22.49 -10.61
N ILE A 73 5.37 -23.36 -11.60
CA ILE A 73 4.34 -23.16 -12.63
C ILE A 73 2.94 -23.14 -11.99
N ALA A 74 2.65 -24.07 -11.08
CA ALA A 74 1.37 -24.11 -10.38
C ALA A 74 1.13 -22.85 -9.54
N GLN A 75 2.18 -22.30 -8.92
CA GLN A 75 2.09 -21.07 -8.14
C GLN A 75 1.88 -19.84 -9.03
N GLU A 76 2.63 -19.71 -10.12
CA GLU A 76 2.43 -18.63 -11.10
C GLU A 76 1.02 -18.65 -11.71
N GLN A 77 0.44 -19.83 -11.94
CA GLN A 77 -0.95 -19.94 -12.41
C GLN A 77 -1.94 -19.42 -11.37
N LYS A 78 -1.80 -19.82 -10.09
CA LYS A 78 -2.64 -19.33 -9.00
C LYS A 78 -2.53 -17.82 -8.82
N ASP A 79 -1.32 -17.28 -8.91
CA ASP A 79 -1.09 -15.85 -8.76
C ASP A 79 -1.76 -15.06 -9.90
N LYS A 80 -1.66 -15.57 -11.15
CA LYS A 80 -2.37 -14.99 -12.30
C LYS A 80 -3.88 -15.04 -12.16
N GLU A 81 -4.43 -16.16 -11.70
CA GLU A 81 -5.87 -16.29 -11.46
C GLU A 81 -6.34 -15.31 -10.38
N LEU A 82 -5.59 -15.17 -9.29
CA LEU A 82 -5.90 -14.23 -8.22
C LEU A 82 -5.84 -12.78 -8.70
N GLU A 83 -4.85 -12.44 -9.52
CA GLU A 83 -4.73 -11.10 -10.12
C GLU A 83 -5.91 -10.80 -11.05
N GLN A 84 -6.31 -11.77 -11.89
CA GLN A 84 -7.49 -11.63 -12.76
C GLN A 84 -8.76 -11.41 -11.95
N GLN A 85 -8.99 -12.18 -10.89
CA GLN A 85 -10.15 -12.00 -10.00
C GLN A 85 -10.16 -10.62 -9.35
N ARG A 86 -9.00 -10.12 -8.92
CA ARG A 86 -8.88 -8.77 -8.34
C ARG A 86 -9.20 -7.68 -9.36
N MET A 87 -8.70 -7.81 -10.59
CA MET A 87 -9.01 -6.87 -11.67
C MET A 87 -10.49 -6.88 -12.01
N GLU A 88 -11.10 -8.05 -12.11
CA GLU A 88 -12.54 -8.18 -12.38
C GLU A 88 -13.37 -7.54 -11.25
N ALA A 89 -13.06 -7.84 -9.99
CA ALA A 89 -13.73 -7.26 -8.84
C ALA A 89 -13.61 -5.73 -8.82
N ALA A 90 -12.42 -5.19 -9.09
CA ALA A 90 -12.19 -3.75 -9.18
C ALA A 90 -12.99 -3.12 -10.33
N SER A 91 -13.06 -3.77 -11.49
CA SER A 91 -13.83 -3.30 -12.64
C SER A 91 -15.33 -3.23 -12.33
N LEU A 92 -15.87 -4.23 -11.62
CA LEU A 92 -17.26 -4.31 -11.24
C LEU A 92 -17.60 -3.24 -10.20
N GLU A 93 -16.70 -2.99 -9.25
CA GLU A 93 -16.86 -1.91 -8.29
C GLU A 93 -16.91 -0.53 -8.96
N ILE A 94 -16.03 -0.28 -9.93
CA ILE A 94 -16.03 0.97 -10.72
C ILE A 94 -17.35 1.10 -11.48
N ALA A 95 -17.80 0.06 -12.17
CA ALA A 95 -19.07 0.05 -12.89
C ALA A 95 -20.26 0.35 -11.96
N ARG A 96 -20.26 -0.27 -10.76
CA ARG A 96 -21.30 -0.02 -9.74
C ARG A 96 -21.31 1.44 -9.28
N ARG A 97 -20.14 2.00 -8.97
CA ARG A 97 -20.02 3.42 -8.55
C ARG A 97 -20.50 4.36 -9.64
N ASN A 98 -20.14 4.08 -10.89
CA ASN A 98 -20.59 4.86 -12.05
C ASN A 98 -22.11 4.79 -12.22
N ALA A 99 -22.72 3.61 -12.09
CA ALA A 99 -24.17 3.47 -12.17
C ALA A 99 -24.90 4.26 -11.09
N ILE A 100 -24.40 4.23 -9.85
CA ILE A 100 -24.95 5.04 -8.74
C ILE A 100 -24.82 6.53 -9.03
N ALA A 101 -23.63 6.99 -9.45
CA ALA A 101 -23.41 8.39 -9.78
C ALA A 101 -24.33 8.88 -10.91
N GLN A 102 -24.54 8.05 -11.94
CA GLN A 102 -25.48 8.37 -13.03
C GLN A 102 -26.92 8.45 -12.53
N GLN A 103 -27.34 7.53 -11.65
CA GLN A 103 -28.67 7.54 -11.05
C GLN A 103 -28.89 8.82 -10.22
N GLU A 104 -27.93 9.18 -9.38
CA GLU A 104 -27.98 10.40 -8.57
C GLU A 104 -28.02 11.65 -9.45
N GLN A 105 -27.22 11.69 -10.52
CA GLN A 105 -27.22 12.80 -11.47
C GLN A 105 -28.59 12.93 -12.18
N ALA A 106 -29.18 11.82 -12.63
CA ALA A 106 -30.50 11.82 -13.25
C ALA A 106 -31.59 12.28 -12.29
N GLU A 107 -31.53 11.86 -11.03
CA GLU A 107 -32.47 12.30 -10.00
C GLU A 107 -32.31 13.80 -9.69
N ALA A 108 -31.08 14.29 -9.59
CA ALA A 108 -30.80 15.71 -9.39
C ALA A 108 -31.35 16.56 -10.55
N GLN A 109 -31.15 16.11 -11.80
CA GLN A 109 -31.72 16.77 -12.99
C GLN A 109 -33.25 16.76 -12.96
N LYS A 110 -33.87 15.64 -12.58
CA LYS A 110 -35.33 15.54 -12.44
C LYS A 110 -35.86 16.55 -11.42
N ARG A 111 -35.22 16.68 -10.25
CA ARG A 111 -35.61 17.66 -9.23
C ARG A 111 -35.47 19.09 -9.73
N GLN A 112 -34.42 19.39 -10.49
CA GLN A 112 -34.24 20.72 -11.10
C GLN A 112 -35.33 21.02 -12.14
N ALA A 113 -35.66 20.05 -13.00
CA ALA A 113 -36.73 20.19 -13.98
C ALA A 113 -38.08 20.41 -13.30
N GLU A 114 -38.42 19.62 -12.28
CA GLU A 114 -39.66 19.77 -11.52
C GLU A 114 -39.75 21.13 -10.81
N ALA A 115 -38.66 21.62 -10.23
CA ALA A 115 -38.62 22.96 -9.63
C ALA A 115 -38.88 24.07 -10.66
N LEU A 116 -38.34 23.92 -11.88
CA LEU A 116 -38.58 24.85 -12.99
C LEU A 116 -40.03 24.79 -13.48
N GLU A 117 -40.59 23.59 -13.62
CA GLU A 117 -42.00 23.38 -13.99
C GLU A 117 -42.95 24.02 -12.98
N ARG A 118 -42.70 23.82 -11.68
CA ARG A 118 -43.48 24.48 -10.61
C ARG A 118 -43.42 26.00 -10.74
N ARG A 119 -42.24 26.57 -11.01
CA ARG A 119 -42.10 28.03 -11.21
C ARG A 119 -42.90 28.52 -12.42
N ASN A 120 -42.84 27.80 -13.53
CA ASN A 120 -43.59 28.14 -14.73
C ASN A 120 -45.10 28.08 -14.49
N GLN A 121 -45.59 27.06 -13.77
CA GLN A 121 -47.00 26.95 -13.39
C GLN A 121 -47.50 28.13 -12.53
N TYR A 122 -46.67 28.74 -11.67
CA TYR A 122 -47.04 29.94 -10.93
C TYR A 122 -47.13 31.18 -11.83
N ASN A 123 -46.24 31.30 -12.81
CA ASN A 123 -46.25 32.42 -13.75
C ASN A 123 -47.45 32.39 -14.71
N ASP A 124 -47.92 31.19 -15.07
CA ASP A 124 -49.07 31.02 -15.96
C ASP A 124 -50.44 31.19 -15.26
N ARG A 125 -50.46 31.50 -13.96
CA ARG A 125 -51.72 31.84 -13.29
C ARG A 125 -52.15 33.25 -13.68
N PRO A 126 -53.36 33.44 -14.26
CA PRO A 126 -53.85 34.77 -14.55
C PRO A 126 -53.98 35.58 -13.27
N ILE A 127 -53.28 36.71 -13.21
CA ILE A 127 -53.43 37.68 -12.12
C ILE A 127 -54.80 38.32 -12.27
N TYR A 128 -55.78 37.85 -11.50
CA TYR A 128 -57.05 38.53 -11.35
C TYR A 128 -56.83 39.78 -10.49
N ILE A 129 -56.71 40.93 -11.14
CA ILE A 129 -56.70 42.23 -10.46
C ILE A 129 -58.13 42.47 -9.98
N LEU A 130 -58.41 42.13 -8.72
CA LEU A 130 -59.63 42.60 -8.07
C LEU A 130 -59.45 44.09 -7.74
N PRO A 131 -60.40 44.96 -8.12
CA PRO A 131 -60.33 46.37 -7.77
C PRO A 131 -60.35 46.50 -6.24
N SER A 132 -59.27 47.03 -5.68
CA SER A 132 -59.17 47.30 -4.24
C SER A 132 -60.10 48.46 -3.88
N THR A 133 -61.23 48.15 -3.25
CA THR A 133 -61.93 49.12 -2.41
C THR A 133 -61.12 49.25 -1.14
N ILE A 134 -60.29 50.29 -1.02
CA ILE A 134 -59.50 50.57 0.18
C ILE A 134 -60.43 51.17 1.24
N PRO A 135 -60.74 50.50 2.37
CA PRO A 135 -61.19 51.20 3.56
C PRO A 135 -59.95 51.81 4.21
N ASN A 136 -60.02 53.11 4.51
CA ASN A 136 -59.02 53.81 5.31
C ASN A 136 -58.88 53.14 6.69
N SER A 137 -57.96 52.18 6.82
CA SER A 137 -57.54 51.68 8.13
C SER A 137 -56.36 52.52 8.64
N PRO A 138 -56.42 52.98 9.91
CA PRO A 138 -55.41 53.87 10.48
C PRO A 138 -54.04 53.19 10.62
N PRO A 139 -52.96 53.98 10.68
CA PRO A 139 -51.59 53.47 10.73
C PRO A 139 -51.35 52.68 12.03
N LEU A 140 -51.04 51.40 11.89
CA LEU A 140 -50.59 50.58 13.01
C LEU A 140 -49.19 51.02 13.44
N HIS A 141 -49.06 51.35 14.73
CA HIS A 141 -47.81 51.68 15.38
C HIS A 141 -46.77 50.57 15.19
N ARG A 142 -45.65 50.95 14.57
CA ARG A 142 -44.46 50.13 14.38
C ARG A 142 -43.78 49.96 15.75
N HIS A 143 -43.89 48.79 16.37
CA HIS A 143 -43.07 48.46 17.52
C HIS A 143 -41.62 48.17 17.07
N PRO A 144 -40.61 48.87 17.63
CA PRO A 144 -39.23 48.53 17.41
C PRO A 144 -38.83 47.48 18.44
N GLY A 145 -38.60 46.24 17.99
CA GLY A 145 -37.98 45.24 18.85
C GLY A 145 -38.44 43.82 18.57
N SER A 146 -37.67 43.12 17.74
CA SER A 146 -37.24 41.75 18.06
C SER A 146 -36.09 41.40 17.13
N ALA A 147 -34.88 41.61 17.63
CA ALA A 147 -33.72 40.89 17.16
C ALA A 147 -34.00 39.40 17.33
N THR A 148 -34.20 38.69 16.23
CA THR A 148 -33.92 37.26 16.19
C THR A 148 -32.59 37.12 15.49
N ASP A 149 -31.53 37.12 16.30
CA ASP A 149 -30.28 36.45 16.00
C ASP A 149 -30.63 35.04 15.54
N PHE A 150 -30.59 34.82 14.23
CA PHE A 150 -30.49 33.47 13.70
C PHE A 150 -29.03 33.06 13.90
N PRO A 151 -28.73 32.02 14.70
CA PRO A 151 -27.39 31.48 14.73
C PRO A 151 -27.09 30.99 13.32
N ARG A 152 -26.14 31.68 12.68
CA ARG A 152 -25.52 31.28 11.42
C ARG A 152 -24.91 29.90 11.66
N ALA A 153 -25.66 28.86 11.32
CA ALA A 153 -25.16 27.50 11.32
C ALA A 153 -24.02 27.46 10.29
N GLU A 154 -22.78 27.51 10.77
CA GLU A 154 -21.64 27.22 9.95
C GLU A 154 -21.80 25.79 9.40
N PRO A 155 -21.58 25.57 8.10
CA PRO A 155 -21.49 24.23 7.58
C PRO A 155 -20.25 23.60 8.19
N ARG A 156 -20.42 22.78 9.23
CA ARG A 156 -19.42 21.80 9.64
C ARG A 156 -19.18 20.90 8.43
N LEU A 157 -18.17 21.24 7.63
CA LEU A 157 -17.47 20.34 6.74
C LEU A 157 -16.95 19.19 7.60
N ARG A 158 -17.79 18.15 7.71
CA ARG A 158 -17.47 16.89 8.33
C ARG A 158 -16.35 16.27 7.51
N ASN A 159 -15.12 16.33 8.03
CA ASN A 159 -13.97 15.54 7.59
C ASN A 159 -14.19 14.05 7.93
N ASP A 160 -15.33 13.46 7.54
CA ASP A 160 -15.66 12.05 7.77
C ASP A 160 -14.87 11.10 6.84
N SER A 161 -14.15 11.66 5.85
CA SER A 161 -13.40 10.88 4.86
C SER A 161 -12.04 10.38 5.37
N ARG A 162 -11.50 10.91 6.48
CA ARG A 162 -10.18 10.51 6.99
C ARG A 162 -10.23 9.27 7.88
N ASP A 163 -11.33 9.05 8.60
CA ASP A 163 -11.43 7.91 9.51
C ASP A 163 -11.74 6.58 8.79
N ARG A 164 -12.40 6.61 7.62
CA ARG A 164 -12.60 5.39 6.80
C ARG A 164 -11.31 4.81 6.21
N LEU A 165 -10.32 5.65 5.90
CA LEU A 165 -9.05 5.19 5.34
C LEU A 165 -8.15 4.49 6.37
N ASN A 166 -8.29 4.79 7.65
CA ASN A 166 -7.54 4.10 8.71
C ASN A 166 -8.19 2.78 9.13
N SER A 167 -9.51 2.63 9.00
CA SER A 167 -10.19 1.36 9.32
C SER A 167 -9.81 0.24 8.34
N VAL A 168 -9.70 0.53 7.04
CA VAL A 168 -9.36 -0.48 6.03
C VAL A 168 -7.92 -0.99 6.17
N ARG A 169 -6.98 -0.14 6.65
CA ARG A 169 -5.58 -0.54 6.86
C ARG A 169 -5.39 -1.53 8.02
N HIS A 170 -6.26 -1.53 9.02
CA HIS A 170 -6.11 -2.44 10.15
C HIS A 170 -6.56 -3.87 9.82
N ASP A 171 -7.51 -4.04 8.89
CA ASP A 171 -7.95 -5.37 8.47
C ASP A 171 -6.92 -6.07 7.57
N GLU A 172 -6.19 -5.35 6.71
CA GLU A 172 -5.14 -5.96 5.87
C GLU A 172 -3.96 -6.50 6.71
N ALA A 173 -3.58 -5.82 7.79
CA ALA A 173 -2.46 -6.24 8.64
C ALA A 173 -2.74 -7.53 9.44
N MET A 174 -4.01 -7.89 9.66
CA MET A 174 -4.36 -9.07 10.44
C MET A 174 -4.44 -10.35 9.58
N THR A 175 -4.60 -10.20 8.26
CA THR A 175 -4.69 -11.34 7.34
C THR A 175 -3.32 -11.91 6.95
N ASP A 176 -2.25 -11.11 7.05
CA ASP A 176 -0.90 -11.55 6.66
C ASP A 176 -0.24 -12.44 7.72
N HIS A 177 -0.66 -12.33 8.98
CA HIS A 177 -0.06 -13.14 10.07
C HIS A 177 -0.55 -14.59 10.11
N ARG A 178 -1.59 -14.94 9.35
CA ARG A 178 -2.17 -16.30 9.34
C ARG A 178 -1.59 -17.21 8.26
N ARG A 179 -0.70 -16.71 7.40
CA ARG A 179 -0.20 -17.44 6.23
C ARG A 179 1.22 -18.02 6.39
N GLY A 180 1.78 -17.97 7.60
CA GLY A 180 3.13 -18.44 7.92
C GLY A 180 3.21 -19.61 8.91
N MET A 181 2.12 -20.37 9.12
CA MET A 181 2.08 -21.49 10.07
C MET A 181 1.79 -22.87 9.45
N ASP A 182 1.78 -22.99 8.11
CA ASP A 182 1.64 -24.27 7.41
C ASP A 182 2.86 -24.58 6.54
#